data_AF-A0A2G4G1H3-F1
#
_entry.id   AF-A0A2G4G1H3-F1
#
_cell.length_a   1.000
_cell.length_b   1.000
_cell.length_c   1.000
_cell.angle_alpha   90.00
_cell.angle_beta   90.00
_cell.angle_gamma   90.00
#
_symmetry.space_group_name_H-M   'P 1'
#
loop_
_entity.id
_entity.type
_entity.pdbx_description
1 polymer ?
#
loop_
_entity_poly.entity_id
_entity_poly.type
_entity_poly.pdbx_seq_one_letter_code
_entity_poly.pdbx_strand_id
1 'polypeptide(L)'
;MGELSDRFGDLMARMAKGDAELFRAVGEQNAAIRQLVQEVAPAGPAQALEAAALNAGPQPLLPADQCTQTALKTRFGSAAAAHAYLEVALGPAPTKKKTWLHLSTVFETGAWPTQARALARSVSSRSGVSEEALSQLEIRLLRRIDELEDRLIASLKELVQGKPEQHG
;
A
#
# COMPACT_ATOMS: atom_id res chain seq x y z
N MET A 1 -48.24 -38.51 13.65
CA MET A 1 -47.32 -37.36 13.69
C MET A 1 -45.83 -37.77 13.68
N GLY A 2 -45.45 -38.95 13.13
CA GLY A 2 -44.05 -39.43 13.14
C GLY A 2 -43.30 -39.25 11.81
N GLU A 3 -43.94 -39.56 10.67
CA GLU A 3 -43.28 -39.54 9.35
C GLU A 3 -42.72 -38.17 8.91
N LEU A 4 -43.32 -37.06 9.36
CA LEU A 4 -42.82 -35.71 9.08
C LEU A 4 -41.54 -35.41 9.88
N SER A 5 -41.42 -35.93 11.10
CA SER A 5 -40.23 -35.76 11.93
C SER A 5 -39.07 -36.60 11.40
N ASP A 6 -39.33 -37.83 10.94
CA ASP A 6 -38.30 -38.72 10.40
C ASP A 6 -37.73 -38.17 9.08
N ARG A 7 -38.58 -37.65 8.19
CA ARG A 7 -38.13 -36.98 6.95
C ARG A 7 -37.32 -35.71 7.20
N PHE A 8 -37.63 -34.97 8.28
CA PHE A 8 -36.86 -33.79 8.66
C PHE A 8 -35.50 -34.17 9.25
N GLY A 9 -35.44 -35.26 10.03
CA GLY A 9 -34.20 -35.85 10.52
C GLY A 9 -33.28 -36.30 9.38
N ASP A 10 -33.83 -37.01 8.39
CA ASP A 10 -33.08 -37.45 7.20
C ASP A 10 -32.58 -36.28 6.35
N LEU A 11 -33.38 -35.22 6.20
CA LEU A 11 -32.98 -34.01 5.48
C LEU A 11 -31.81 -33.31 6.18
N MET A 12 -31.90 -33.14 7.50
CA MET A 12 -30.85 -32.52 8.31
C MET A 12 -29.56 -33.35 8.31
N ALA A 13 -29.66 -34.69 8.35
CA ALA A 13 -28.52 -35.58 8.28
C ALA A 13 -27.81 -35.50 6.91
N ARG A 14 -28.57 -35.41 5.82
CA ARG A 14 -28.00 -35.24 4.46
C ARG A 14 -27.34 -33.88 4.27
N MET A 15 -27.93 -32.82 4.84
CA MET A 15 -27.36 -31.47 4.80
C MET A 15 -26.08 -31.38 5.62
N ALA A 16 -26.09 -31.88 6.86
CA ALA A 16 -24.90 -31.91 7.72
C ALA A 16 -23.75 -32.72 7.09
N LYS A 17 -24.07 -33.80 6.38
CA LYS A 17 -23.08 -34.58 5.62
C LYS A 17 -22.52 -33.79 4.43
N GLY A 18 -23.38 -33.09 3.68
CA GLY A 18 -22.97 -32.22 2.59
C GLY A 18 -22.05 -31.07 3.05
N ASP A 19 -22.38 -30.44 4.17
CA ASP A 19 -21.57 -29.38 4.76
C ASP A 19 -20.20 -29.91 5.22
N ALA A 20 -20.17 -31.08 5.87
CA ALA A 20 -18.92 -31.69 6.31
C ALA A 20 -17.99 -32.05 5.12
N GLU A 21 -18.55 -32.56 4.02
CA GLU A 21 -17.81 -32.83 2.79
C GLU A 21 -17.32 -31.54 2.12
N LEU A 22 -18.12 -30.47 2.13
CA LEU A 22 -17.74 -29.15 1.64
C LEU A 22 -16.58 -28.55 2.44
N PHE A 23 -16.64 -28.59 3.77
CA PHE A 23 -15.55 -28.09 4.62
C PHE A 23 -14.25 -28.86 4.44
N ARG A 24 -14.35 -30.18 4.21
CA ARG A 24 -13.19 -31.01 3.90
C ARG A 24 -12.57 -30.62 2.55
N ALA A 25 -13.39 -30.49 1.50
CA ALA A 25 -12.92 -30.11 0.17
C ALA A 25 -12.32 -28.69 0.15
N VAL A 26 -12.93 -27.73 0.85
CA VAL A 26 -12.40 -26.37 0.99
C VAL A 26 -11.10 -26.36 1.80
N GLY A 27 -10.99 -27.20 2.83
CA GLY A 27 -9.75 -27.38 3.60
C GLY A 27 -8.61 -27.93 2.74
N GLU A 28 -8.88 -28.94 1.92
CA GLU A 28 -7.92 -29.55 1.00
C GLU A 28 -7.47 -28.57 -0.10
N GLN A 29 -8.41 -27.79 -0.68
CA GLN A 29 -8.08 -26.75 -1.65
C GLN A 29 -7.24 -25.63 -1.03
N ASN A 30 -7.57 -25.17 0.18
CA ASN A 30 -6.79 -24.15 0.88
C ASN A 30 -5.37 -24.62 1.21
N ALA A 31 -5.19 -25.91 1.54
CA ALA A 31 -3.87 -26.48 1.76
C ALA A 31 -3.05 -26.54 0.47
N ALA A 32 -3.67 -26.94 -0.65
CA ALA A 32 -3.03 -26.97 -1.96
C ALA A 32 -2.63 -25.56 -2.45
N ILE A 33 -3.48 -24.55 -2.25
CA ILE A 33 -3.16 -23.15 -2.58
C ILE A 33 -1.96 -22.65 -1.76
N ARG A 34 -1.91 -22.96 -0.46
CA ARG A 34 -0.78 -22.58 0.40
C ARG A 34 0.53 -23.22 -0.06
N GLN A 35 0.49 -24.48 -0.50
CA GLN A 35 1.67 -25.16 -1.07
C GLN A 35 2.11 -24.54 -2.40
N LEU A 36 1.16 -24.23 -3.29
CA LEU A 36 1.46 -23.60 -4.58
C LEU A 36 2.07 -22.19 -4.39
N VAL A 37 1.56 -21.41 -3.43
CA VAL A 37 2.11 -20.10 -3.07
C VAL A 37 3.52 -20.21 -2.47
N GLN A 38 3.79 -21.27 -1.70
CA GLN A 38 5.11 -21.55 -1.15
C GLN A 38 6.13 -21.93 -2.25
N GLU A 39 5.70 -22.64 -3.29
CA GLU A 39 6.56 -23.07 -4.41
C GLU A 39 6.80 -21.95 -5.44
N VAL A 40 5.85 -21.03 -5.61
CA VAL A 40 5.95 -19.88 -6.54
C VAL A 40 6.71 -18.70 -5.93
N ALA A 41 7.07 -18.73 -4.65
CA ALA A 41 7.94 -17.73 -4.03
C ALA A 41 9.41 -18.20 -4.07
N PRO A 42 10.21 -17.83 -5.08
CA PRO A 42 11.65 -17.83 -4.90
C PRO A 42 11.95 -16.77 -3.84
N ALA A 43 12.39 -17.21 -2.66
CA ALA A 43 12.96 -16.36 -1.61
C ALA A 43 14.28 -15.75 -2.13
N GLY A 44 14.16 -14.83 -3.08
CA GLY A 44 15.24 -13.99 -3.54
C GLY A 44 15.42 -12.81 -2.59
N PRO A 45 16.66 -12.32 -2.40
CA PRO A 45 16.95 -11.17 -1.53
C PRO A 45 16.18 -9.89 -1.89
N ALA A 46 15.54 -9.84 -3.06
CA ALA A 46 14.69 -8.74 -3.51
C ALA A 46 13.37 -8.61 -2.72
N GLN A 47 12.69 -9.72 -2.37
CA GLN A 47 11.42 -9.64 -1.63
C GLN A 47 11.58 -9.26 -0.17
N ALA A 48 12.73 -9.61 0.45
CA ALA A 48 13.06 -9.14 1.79
C ALA A 48 13.32 -7.62 1.83
N LEU A 49 13.89 -7.08 0.75
CA LEU A 49 14.07 -5.63 0.56
C LEU A 49 12.74 -4.92 0.28
N GLU A 50 11.84 -5.50 -0.51
CA GLU A 50 10.52 -4.92 -0.80
C GLU A 50 9.57 -4.97 0.41
N ALA A 51 9.53 -6.07 1.17
CA ALA A 51 8.76 -6.17 2.39
C ALA A 51 9.31 -5.26 3.51
N ALA A 52 10.63 -5.01 3.51
CA ALA A 52 11.24 -4.01 4.37
C ALA A 52 10.94 -2.58 3.89
N ALA A 53 10.88 -2.32 2.58
CA ALA A 53 10.54 -1.02 2.01
C ALA A 53 9.06 -0.64 2.20
N LEU A 54 8.15 -1.62 2.21
CA LEU A 54 6.72 -1.43 2.49
C LEU A 54 6.43 -1.19 3.99
N ASN A 55 7.29 -1.70 4.88
CA ASN A 55 7.25 -1.43 6.32
C ASN A 55 8.19 -0.31 6.76
N ALA A 56 9.01 0.21 5.85
CA ALA A 56 9.92 1.30 6.15
C ALA A 56 9.08 2.56 6.35
N GLY A 57 9.12 3.09 7.57
CA GLY A 57 8.66 4.43 7.87
C GLY A 57 9.27 5.47 6.92
N PRO A 58 8.74 6.70 6.96
CA PRO A 58 9.00 7.68 5.93
C PRO A 58 10.51 7.87 5.68
N GLN A 59 10.88 7.73 4.41
CA GLN A 59 12.27 7.66 3.96
C GLN A 59 12.75 9.06 3.54
N PRO A 60 13.98 9.46 3.89
CA PRO A 60 14.54 10.74 3.48
C PRO A 60 14.43 10.91 1.96
N LEU A 61 13.84 12.02 1.51
CA LEU A 61 13.70 12.34 0.09
C LEU A 61 15.03 12.77 -0.52
N LEU A 62 15.95 13.25 0.31
CA LEU A 62 17.28 13.70 -0.07
C LEU A 62 18.31 13.20 0.94
N PRO A 63 19.58 13.02 0.52
CA PRO A 63 20.68 12.76 1.45
C PRO A 63 20.76 13.86 2.52
N ALA A 64 21.10 13.50 3.76
CA ALA A 64 21.14 14.43 4.90
C ALA A 64 21.96 15.70 4.61
N ASP A 65 23.06 15.57 3.88
CA ASP A 65 23.94 16.70 3.51
C ASP A 65 23.24 17.73 2.61
N GLN A 66 22.23 17.30 1.86
CA GLN A 66 21.44 18.12 0.94
C GLN A 66 20.14 18.64 1.56
N CYS A 67 19.81 18.23 2.78
CA CYS A 67 18.64 18.71 3.53
C CYS A 67 18.90 20.01 4.28
N THR A 68 20.14 20.52 4.27
CA THR A 68 20.48 21.80 4.89
C THR A 68 19.82 22.98 4.16
N GLN A 69 19.46 24.03 4.90
CA GLN A 69 18.78 25.21 4.33
C GLN A 69 19.58 25.87 3.19
N THR A 70 20.90 25.89 3.30
CA THR A 70 21.80 26.44 2.26
C THR A 70 21.74 25.59 0.99
N ALA A 71 21.86 24.26 1.10
CA ALA A 71 21.76 23.35 -0.04
C ALA A 71 20.39 23.42 -0.73
N LEU A 72 19.31 23.44 0.06
CA LEU A 72 17.94 23.55 -0.47
C LEU A 72 17.69 24.88 -1.17
N LYS A 73 18.22 25.99 -0.64
CA LYS A 73 18.17 27.30 -1.30
C LYS A 73 18.92 27.29 -2.64
N THR A 74 20.12 26.69 -2.68
CA THR A 74 20.89 26.56 -3.93
C THR A 74 20.17 25.71 -4.96
N ARG A 75 19.50 24.64 -4.52
CA ARG A 75 18.85 23.68 -5.42
C ARG A 75 17.51 24.16 -5.98
N PHE A 76 16.68 24.80 -5.15
CA PHE A 76 15.32 25.19 -5.54
C PHE A 76 15.13 26.69 -5.74
N GLY A 77 16.09 27.52 -5.30
CA GLY A 77 16.05 28.98 -5.39
C GLY A 77 15.04 29.66 -4.45
N SER A 78 13.86 29.05 -4.23
CA SER A 78 12.80 29.58 -3.39
C SER A 78 12.11 28.50 -2.56
N ALA A 79 11.57 28.90 -1.41
CA ALA A 79 10.82 27.98 -0.55
C ALA A 79 9.50 27.53 -1.19
N ALA A 80 8.94 28.33 -2.10
CA ALA A 80 7.75 27.98 -2.84
C ALA A 80 8.01 26.87 -3.87
N ALA A 81 9.13 26.95 -4.60
CA ALA A 81 9.55 25.89 -5.53
C ALA A 81 9.87 24.58 -4.81
N ALA A 82 10.56 24.66 -3.66
CA ALA A 82 10.83 23.50 -2.83
C ALA A 82 9.54 22.86 -2.27
N HIS A 83 8.57 23.68 -1.83
CA HIS A 83 7.26 23.19 -1.40
C HIS A 83 6.46 22.52 -2.53
N ALA A 84 6.47 23.10 -3.72
CA ALA A 84 5.80 22.51 -4.89
C ALA A 84 6.40 21.15 -5.26
N TYR A 85 7.73 21.01 -5.18
CA TYR A 85 8.40 19.72 -5.36
C TYR A 85 7.94 18.69 -4.34
N LEU A 86 7.87 19.07 -3.06
CA LEU A 86 7.36 18.20 -2.01
C LEU A 86 5.89 17.81 -2.21
N GLU A 87 5.06 18.69 -2.74
CA GLU A 87 3.66 18.36 -3.06
C GLU A 87 3.52 17.35 -4.19
N VAL A 88 4.42 17.39 -5.19
CA VAL A 88 4.47 16.36 -6.24
C VAL A 88 4.95 15.01 -5.66
N ALA A 89 5.94 15.04 -4.76
CA ALA A 89 6.54 13.83 -4.19
C ALA A 89 5.67 13.15 -3.10
N LEU A 90 5.10 13.95 -2.20
CA LEU A 90 4.40 13.48 -0.99
C LEU A 90 2.89 13.71 -1.03
N GLY A 91 2.39 14.41 -2.05
CA GLY A 91 0.99 14.85 -2.10
C GLY A 91 0.74 16.17 -1.34
N PRO A 92 -0.52 16.65 -1.30
CA PRO A 92 -0.85 17.99 -0.82
C PRO A 92 -0.42 18.22 0.63
N ALA A 93 0.22 19.36 0.88
CA ALA A 93 0.73 19.67 2.20
C ALA A 93 -0.43 19.93 3.19
N PRO A 94 -0.35 19.38 4.42
CA PRO A 94 -1.35 19.65 5.46
C PRO A 94 -1.30 21.09 5.98
N THR A 95 -0.19 21.80 5.75
CA THR A 95 -0.02 23.19 6.15
C THR A 95 0.59 24.00 5.03
N LYS A 96 0.15 25.26 4.87
CA LYS A 96 0.72 26.21 3.89
C LYS A 96 2.05 26.83 4.37
N LYS A 97 2.75 26.22 5.34
CA LYS A 97 3.96 26.78 5.95
C LYS A 97 5.15 26.58 5.02
N LYS A 98 5.56 27.63 4.32
CA LYS A 98 6.70 27.63 3.38
C LYS A 98 7.99 28.11 4.03
N THR A 99 8.25 27.72 5.28
CA THR A 99 9.48 28.11 5.98
C THR A 99 10.56 27.09 5.65
N TRP A 100 11.77 27.53 5.30
CA TRP A 100 12.87 26.64 4.98
C TRP A 100 13.18 25.58 6.05
N LEU A 101 13.06 25.93 7.32
CA LEU A 101 13.25 25.01 8.44
C LEU A 101 12.19 23.90 8.48
N HIS A 102 10.96 24.21 8.06
CA HIS A 102 9.91 23.21 7.91
C HIS A 102 10.19 22.30 6.71
N LEU A 103 10.63 22.86 5.60
CA LEU A 103 10.93 22.11 4.38
C LEU A 103 12.15 21.18 4.58
N SER A 104 13.21 21.64 5.27
CA SER A 104 14.38 20.81 5.56
C SER A 104 14.00 19.55 6.34
N THR A 105 13.17 19.70 7.37
CA THR A 105 12.66 18.55 8.13
C THR A 105 11.84 17.63 7.24
N VAL A 106 10.98 18.15 6.36
CA VAL A 106 10.18 17.32 5.44
C VAL A 106 11.05 16.57 4.43
N PHE A 107 12.12 17.18 3.92
CA PHE A 107 13.07 16.51 3.04
C PHE A 107 13.86 15.41 3.75
N GLU A 108 14.21 15.63 5.02
CA GLU A 108 14.94 14.67 5.86
C GLU A 108 14.05 13.51 6.32
N THR A 109 12.80 13.77 6.70
CA THR A 109 11.88 12.72 7.13
C THR A 109 11.16 12.06 5.97
N GLY A 110 11.04 12.73 4.83
CA GLY A 110 10.22 12.30 3.70
C GLY A 110 8.75 12.14 4.00
N ALA A 111 8.25 12.84 5.02
CA ALA A 111 6.82 12.94 5.31
C ALA A 111 6.48 14.32 5.82
N TRP A 112 5.26 14.75 5.51
CA TRP A 112 4.69 15.94 6.12
C TRP A 112 4.64 15.74 7.65
N PRO A 113 5.17 16.66 8.46
CA PRO A 113 5.12 16.53 9.90
C PRO A 113 3.66 16.54 10.34
N THR A 114 3.20 15.40 10.84
CA THR A 114 1.93 15.29 11.54
C THR A 114 2.01 16.20 12.76
N GLN A 115 1.04 17.11 12.93
CA GLN A 115 1.04 17.96 14.11
C GLN A 115 1.05 17.06 15.34
N ALA A 116 2.09 17.17 16.16
CA ALA A 116 2.34 16.35 17.35
C ALA A 116 1.22 16.40 18.43
N ARG A 117 0.10 17.08 18.17
CA ARG A 117 -1.11 17.00 19.00
C ARG A 117 -1.90 15.71 18.87
N ALA A 118 -1.63 14.88 17.85
CA ALA A 118 -2.32 13.60 17.68
C ALA A 118 -1.66 12.41 18.41
N LEU A 119 -0.40 12.50 18.81
CA LEU A 119 0.35 11.38 19.41
C LEU A 119 0.45 11.41 20.94
N ALA A 120 -0.10 12.43 21.60
CA ALA A 120 -0.23 12.47 23.07
C ALA A 120 -1.60 11.98 23.58
N ARG A 121 -2.40 11.29 22.75
CA ARG A 121 -3.62 10.55 23.19
C ARG A 121 -3.58 9.09 22.75
N SER A 122 -2.46 8.42 23.05
CA SER A 122 -2.51 7.04 23.54
C SER A 122 -2.73 7.22 25.05
N VAL A 123 -3.90 7.04 25.64
CA VAL A 123 -4.73 5.84 25.76
C VAL A 123 -6.15 6.34 26.08
N SER A 124 -7.19 5.73 25.52
CA SER A 124 -8.63 6.04 25.78
C SER A 124 -9.26 7.12 24.90
N SER A 125 -9.43 6.86 23.61
CA SER A 125 -10.65 7.28 22.92
C SER A 125 -10.86 6.45 21.67
N ARG A 126 -11.89 5.60 21.68
CA ARG A 126 -12.59 5.21 20.45
C ARG A 126 -13.12 6.50 19.83
N SER A 127 -12.37 7.08 18.91
CA SER A 127 -12.91 8.04 17.95
C SER A 127 -12.47 7.54 16.59
N GLY A 128 -13.42 6.85 15.94
CA GLY A 128 -13.19 6.16 14.69
C GLY A 128 -12.67 7.10 13.62
N VAL A 129 -11.70 6.62 12.86
CA VAL A 129 -11.52 7.10 11.49
C VAL A 129 -12.88 6.93 10.82
N SER A 130 -13.49 8.02 10.32
CA SER A 130 -14.80 7.93 9.67
C SER A 130 -14.71 6.94 8.52
N GLU A 131 -15.71 6.09 8.37
CA GLU A 131 -15.79 5.11 7.28
C GLU A 131 -15.63 5.78 5.92
N GLU A 132 -16.15 7.01 5.77
CA GLU A 132 -15.95 7.87 4.60
C GLU A 132 -14.49 8.26 4.33
N ALA A 133 -13.66 8.42 5.37
CA ALA A 133 -12.25 8.77 5.18
C ALA A 133 -11.46 7.54 4.71
N LEU A 134 -11.85 6.35 5.17
CA LEU A 134 -11.27 5.09 4.72
C LEU A 134 -11.67 4.78 3.27
N SER A 135 -12.96 4.94 2.92
CA SER A 135 -13.42 4.70 1.55
C SER A 135 -12.82 5.69 0.54
N GLN A 136 -12.65 6.97 0.92
CA GLN A 136 -11.96 7.94 0.07
C GLN A 136 -10.49 7.59 -0.15
N LEU A 137 -9.83 7.04 0.88
CA LEU A 137 -8.45 6.59 0.78
C LEU A 137 -8.35 5.34 -0.11
N GLU A 138 -9.27 4.40 0.05
CA GLU A 138 -9.38 3.19 -0.78
C GLU A 138 -9.59 3.54 -2.25
N ILE A 139 -10.54 4.43 -2.58
CA ILE A 139 -10.77 4.90 -3.95
C ILE A 139 -9.51 5.53 -4.54
N ARG A 140 -8.79 6.34 -3.75
CA ARG A 140 -7.55 6.98 -4.20
C ARG A 140 -6.45 5.96 -4.46
N LEU A 141 -6.35 4.92 -3.63
CA LEU A 141 -5.37 3.85 -3.80
C LEU A 141 -5.69 3.03 -5.04
N LEU A 142 -6.94 2.61 -5.23
CA LEU A 142 -7.38 1.86 -6.41
C LEU A 142 -7.06 2.61 -7.70
N ARG A 143 -7.42 3.89 -7.77
CA ARG A 143 -7.08 4.73 -8.93
C ARG A 143 -5.57 4.81 -9.19
N ARG A 144 -4.76 4.92 -8.14
CA ARG A 144 -3.30 5.00 -8.29
C ARG A 144 -2.71 3.67 -8.74
N ILE A 145 -3.32 2.55 -8.35
CA ILE A 145 -2.97 1.22 -8.84
C ILE A 145 -3.28 1.13 -10.34
N ASP A 146 -4.49 1.53 -10.76
CA ASP A 146 -4.86 1.54 -12.18
C ASP A 146 -3.88 2.39 -13.02
N GLU A 147 -3.54 3.59 -12.54
CA GLU A 147 -2.58 4.48 -13.21
C GLU A 147 -1.16 3.89 -13.29
N LEU A 148 -0.76 3.06 -12.31
CA LEU A 148 0.53 2.35 -12.32
C LEU A 148 0.50 1.14 -13.26
N GLU A 149 -0.61 0.39 -13.28
CA GLU A 149 -0.81 -0.73 -14.20
C GLU A 149 -0.75 -0.26 -15.65
N ASP A 150 -1.44 0.83 -15.99
CA ASP A 150 -1.39 1.42 -17.33
C ASP A 150 0.03 1.83 -17.75
N ARG A 151 0.79 2.43 -16.84
CA ARG A 151 2.19 2.80 -17.09
C ARG A 151 3.10 1.59 -17.26
N LEU A 152 2.90 0.54 -16.48
CA LEU A 152 3.63 -0.72 -16.61
C LEU A 152 3.31 -1.40 -17.93
N ILE A 153 2.03 -1.46 -18.32
CA ILE A 153 1.60 -2.00 -19.61
C ILE A 153 2.21 -1.19 -20.76
N ALA A 154 2.21 0.14 -20.68
CA ALA A 154 2.83 1.00 -21.69
C ALA A 154 4.35 0.74 -21.80
N SER A 155 5.06 0.67 -20.67
CA SER A 155 6.50 0.40 -20.63
C SER A 155 6.83 -1.00 -21.16
N LEU A 156 6.01 -2.00 -20.83
CA LEU A 156 6.16 -3.36 -21.38
C LEU A 156 5.87 -3.40 -22.87
N LYS A 157 4.87 -2.67 -23.37
CA LYS A 157 4.61 -2.54 -24.81
C LYS A 157 5.77 -1.88 -25.53
N GLU A 158 6.35 -0.82 -24.98
CA GLU A 158 7.55 -0.17 -25.53
C GLU A 158 8.75 -1.13 -25.57
N LEU A 159 8.96 -1.93 -24.52
CA LEU A 159 10.03 -2.93 -24.48
C LEU A 159 9.81 -4.07 -25.49
N VAL A 160 8.56 -4.50 -25.68
CA VAL A 160 8.20 -5.56 -26.63
C VAL A 160 8.25 -5.06 -28.08
N GLN A 161 7.93 -3.78 -28.33
CA GLN A 161 7.98 -3.18 -29.66
C GLN A 161 9.38 -2.62 -30.00
N GLY A 162 10.23 -2.38 -29.00
CA GLY A 162 11.55 -1.73 -29.14
C GLY A 162 12.74 -2.65 -29.41
N LYS A 163 12.56 -3.92 -29.80
CA LYS A 163 13.66 -4.82 -30.20
C LYS A 163 13.12 -5.90 -31.15
N PRO A 164 13.55 -6.02 -32.43
CA PRO A 164 14.86 -5.74 -33.05
C PRO A 164 14.76 -4.64 -34.14
N GLU A 165 15.77 -3.98 -34.71
CA GLU A 165 17.13 -4.32 -35.10
C GLU A 165 18.00 -3.05 -35.05
N GLN A 166 19.12 -3.10 -34.34
CA GLN A 166 20.37 -2.55 -34.84
C GLN A 166 21.46 -3.42 -34.23
N HIS A 167 22.16 -4.18 -35.06
CA HIS A 167 23.60 -4.52 -35.01
C HIS A 167 23.85 -5.65 -36.02
N GLY A 168 24.52 -5.33 -37.12
CA GLY A 168 25.06 -6.30 -38.08
C GLY A 168 24.84 -5.89 -39.53
#